data_AF-A0A7Y5D2W9-F1
#
_entry.id   AF-A0A7Y5D2W9-F1
#
_cell.length_a   1.000
_cell.length_b   1.000
_cell.length_c   1.000
_cell.angle_alpha   90.00
_cell.angle_beta   90.00
_cell.angle_gamma   90.00
#
_symmetry.space_group_name_H-M   'P 1'
#
loop_
_entity.id
_entity.type
_entity.pdbx_description
1 polymer ?
#
loop_
_entity_poly.entity_id
_entity_poly.type
_entity_poly.pdbx_seq_one_letter_code
_entity_poly.pdbx_strand_id
1 'polypeptide(L)' 'MFKKIITGLIERPVLTSVFVTDFFILLFHRPPIVFSLVMLGSLVVMCMYFGQKLELFKN' A
#
# COMPACT_ATOMS: atom_id res chain seq x y z
N MET A 1 -17.96 5.22 -0.94
CA MET A 1 -16.69 4.46 -0.93
C MET A 1 -15.59 5.10 -1.76
N PHE A 2 -15.83 5.42 -3.03
CA PHE A 2 -14.82 6.02 -3.91
C PHE A 2 -14.17 7.29 -3.32
N LYS A 3 -14.96 8.25 -2.85
CA LYS A 3 -14.43 9.45 -2.15
C LYS A 3 -13.54 9.09 -0.96
N LYS A 4 -13.92 8.10 -0.14
CA LYS A 4 -13.16 7.67 1.04
C LYS A 4 -11.80 7.06 0.65
N ILE A 5 -11.76 6.32 -0.46
CA ILE A 5 -10.53 5.74 -1.01
C ILE A 5 -9.60 6.86 -1.52
N ILE A 6 -10.13 7.80 -2.31
CA ILE A 6 -9.36 8.94 -2.82
C ILE A 6 -8.83 9.81 -1.68
N THR A 7 -9.65 10.11 -0.68
CA THR A 7 -9.22 10.84 0.52
C THR A 7 -8.11 10.07 1.26
N GLY A 8 -8.25 8.75 1.45
CA GLY A 8 -7.22 7.93 2.08
C GLY A 8 -5.89 7.91 1.31
N LEU A 9 -5.94 7.89 -0.03
CA LEU A 9 -4.75 7.98 -0.88
C LEU A 9 -4.02 9.32 -0.71
N ILE A 10 -4.78 10.41 -0.60
CA ILE A 10 -4.26 11.79 -0.47
C ILE A 10 -3.72 12.07 0.93
N GLU A 11 -4.36 11.52 1.98
CA GLU A 11 -3.94 11.73 3.38
C GLU A 11 -2.55 11.16 3.68
N ARG A 12 -2.09 10.18 2.89
CA ARG A 12 -0.82 9.47 3.13
C ARG A 12 0.00 9.31 1.85
N PRO A 13 0.46 10.42 1.25
CA PRO A 13 1.04 10.42 -0.09
C PRO A 13 2.29 9.52 -0.19
N VAL A 14 3.08 9.41 0.88
CA VAL A 14 4.30 8.59 0.93
C VAL A 14 3.99 7.09 0.96
N LEU A 15 3.06 6.65 1.81
CA LEU A 15 2.65 5.24 1.86
C LEU A 15 1.95 4.83 0.57
N THR A 16 1.12 5.72 0.03
CA THR A 16 0.44 5.52 -1.24
C THR A 16 1.43 5.40 -2.39
N SER A 17 2.43 6.27 -2.48
CA SER A 17 3.41 6.22 -3.58
C SER A 17 4.23 4.93 -3.56
N VAL A 18 4.72 4.53 -2.38
CA VAL A 18 5.45 3.25 -2.21
C VAL A 18 4.57 2.09 -2.64
N PHE A 19 3.34 2.01 -2.11
CA PHE A 19 2.41 0.93 -2.45
C PHE A 19 2.14 0.84 -3.96
N VAL A 20 1.83 1.97 -4.60
CA VAL A 20 1.52 2.02 -6.03
C VAL A 20 2.76 1.68 -6.86
N THR A 21 3.92 2.26 -6.57
CA THR A 21 5.15 1.98 -7.31
C THR A 21 5.52 0.49 -7.22
N ASP A 22 5.56 -0.09 -6.03
CA ASP A 22 5.90 -1.51 -5.85
C ASP A 22 4.85 -2.43 -6.47
N PHE A 23 3.56 -2.10 -6.35
CA PHE A 23 2.49 -2.86 -6.99
C PHE A 23 2.65 -2.90 -8.51
N PHE A 24 2.93 -1.75 -9.14
CA PHE A 24 3.17 -1.68 -10.58
C PHE A 24 4.43 -2.43 -10.98
N ILE A 25 5.52 -2.34 -10.20
CA ILE A 25 6.73 -3.12 -10.46
C ILE A 25 6.41 -4.62 -10.44
N LEU A 26 5.72 -5.11 -9.41
CA LEU A 26 5.36 -6.53 -9.32
C LEU A 26 4.43 -6.98 -10.46
N LEU A 27 3.54 -6.09 -10.92
CA LEU A 27 2.58 -6.40 -11.98
C LEU A 27 3.22 -6.40 -13.38
N PHE A 28 4.14 -5.47 -13.66
CA PHE A 28 4.72 -5.28 -15.00
C PHE A 28 6.11 -5.90 -15.18
N HIS A 29 6.93 -5.99 -14.12
CA HIS A 29 8.24 -6.64 -14.18
C HIS A 29 8.14 -8.18 -14.25
N ARG A 30 6.97 -8.74 -13.97
CA ARG A 30 6.66 -10.19 -13.96
C ARG A 30 7.71 -11.04 -13.23
N PRO A 31 8.08 -10.73 -11.96
CA PRO A 31 8.91 -11.63 -11.19
C PRO A 31 8.17 -12.94 -10.87
N PRO A 32 8.89 -13.98 -10.39
CA PRO A 32 8.29 -15.27 -10.06
C PRO A 32 7.04 -15.13 -9.18
N ILE A 33 5.96 -15.85 -9.50
CA ILE A 33 4.64 -15.66 -8.87
C ILE A 33 4.67 -15.73 -7.34
N VAL A 34 5.49 -16.63 -6.77
CA VAL A 34 5.64 -16.80 -5.31
C VAL A 34 6.30 -15.57 -4.70
N PHE A 35 7.32 -15.02 -5.36
CA PHE A 35 7.97 -13.79 -4.92
C PHE A 35 6.99 -12.62 -4.95
N SER A 36 6.23 -12.47 -6.05
CA SER A 36 5.22 -11.43 -6.17
C SER A 36 4.15 -11.52 -5.08
N LEU A 37 3.71 -12.72 -4.73
CA LEU A 37 2.70 -12.94 -3.70
C LEU A 37 3.22 -12.61 -2.30
N VAL A 38 4.46 -13.03 -1.98
CA VAL A 38 5.12 -12.70 -0.70
C VAL A 38 5.35 -11.19 -0.58
N MET A 39 5.85 -10.55 -1.64
CA MET A 39 6.11 -9.12 -1.66
C MET A 39 4.82 -8.31 -1.53
N LEU A 40 3.79 -8.65 -2.29
CA LEU A 40 2.48 -8.01 -2.21
C LEU A 40 1.86 -8.18 -0.82
N GLY A 41 1.90 -9.41 -0.27
CA GLY A 41 1.38 -9.69 1.07
C GLY A 41 2.09 -8.89 2.15
N SER A 42 3.43 -8.82 2.08
CA SER A 42 4.25 -8.03 3.01
C SER A 42 3.93 -6.54 2.92
N LEU A 43 3.78 -6.03 1.70
CA LEU A 43 3.44 -4.63 1.44
C LEU A 43 2.06 -4.27 2.00
N VAL A 44 1.06 -5.14 1.83
CA VAL A 44 -0.29 -4.94 2.39
C VAL A 44 -0.25 -4.92 3.92
N VAL A 45 0.45 -5.88 4.55
CA VAL A 45 0.59 -5.93 6.01
C VAL A 45 1.29 -4.67 6.54
N MET A 46 2.35 -4.21 5.86
CA MET A 46 3.05 -2.98 6.19
C MET A 46 2.13 -1.76 6.10
N CYS A 47 1.39 -1.61 5.00
CA CYS A 47 0.44 -0.51 4.83
C CYS A 47 -0.68 -0.54 5.88
N MET A 48 -1.18 -1.71 6.26
CA MET A 48 -2.16 -1.86 7.33
C MET A 48 -1.60 -1.47 8.70
N TYR A 49 -0.39 -1.92 9.02
CA TYR A 49 0.29 -1.60 10.28
C TYR A 49 0.49 -0.08 10.43
N PHE A 50 1.05 0.58 9.41
CA PHE A 50 1.18 2.03 9.41
C PHE A 50 -0.19 2.72 9.37
N GLY A 51 -1.15 2.15 8.64
CA GLY A 51 -2.58 2.47 8.67
C GLY A 51 -3.07 2.78 10.08
N GLN A 52 -3.06 1.74 10.91
CA GLN A 52 -3.50 1.76 12.29
C GLN A 52 -2.68 2.70 13.18
N LYS A 53 -1.35 2.69 13.03
CA LYS A 53 -0.46 3.52 13.85
C LYS A 53 -0.66 5.02 13.64
N LEU A 54 -0.84 5.45 12.41
CA LEU A 54 -1.09 6.86 12.08
C LEU A 54 -2.54 7.28 12.39
N GLU A 55 -3.49 6.34 12.47
CA GLU A 55 -4.87 6.63 12.88
C GLU A 55 -4.95 6.98 14.37
N LEU A 56 -4.11 6.39 15.21
CA LEU A 56 -3.96 6.74 16.63
C LEU A 56 -3.55 8.20 16.88
N PHE A 57 -2.98 8.88 15.88
CA PHE A 57 -2.58 10.29 15.98
C PHE A 57 -3.58 11.26 15.32
N LYS A 58 -4.66 10.74 14.75
CA LYS A 58 -5.73 11.54 14.15
C LYS A 58 -6.73 11.89 15.25
N ASN A 59 -6.57 13.08 15.84
CA ASN A 59 -7.53 13.69 16.76
C ASN A 59 -8.77 14.17 16.02
#